data_AF-A0A2V8MRB2-F1
#
_entry.id   AF-A0A2V8MRB2-F1
#
_cell.length_a   1.000
_cell.length_b   1.000
_cell.length_c   1.000
_cell.angle_alpha   90.00
_cell.angle_beta   90.00
_cell.angle_gamma   90.00
#
_symmetry.space_group_name_H-M   'P 1'
#
loop_
_entity.id
_entity.type
_entity.pdbx_description
1 polymer ?
#
loop_
_entity_poly.entity_id
_entity_poly.type
_entity_poly.pdbx_seq_one_letter_code
_entity_poly.pdbx_strand_id
1 'polypeptide(L)'
;KDSKWPAGDWRNIYFAPENLIPSVERADRLKELVPAGMTLPEMALRFILSSPQVSTLIPGMRKSSHVDANIAASDAGPLAEELVSELRGHRWERQPAKWSQ
;
A
#
# COMPACT_ATOMS: atom_id res chain seq x y z
N LYS A 1 8.20 2.44 12.76
CA LYS A 1 9.39 3.07 12.11
C LYS A 1 10.70 2.46 12.59
N ASP A 2 10.62 1.60 13.59
CA ASP A 2 11.64 0.95 14.40
C ASP A 2 11.57 -0.59 14.25
N SER A 3 10.87 -1.05 13.22
CA SER A 3 10.66 -2.47 12.93
C SER A 3 11.99 -3.19 12.72
N LYS A 4 12.07 -4.40 13.26
CA LYS A 4 13.22 -5.31 13.13
C LYS A 4 12.75 -6.65 12.59
N TRP A 5 13.62 -7.32 11.84
CA TRP A 5 13.34 -8.63 11.26
C TRP A 5 14.42 -9.65 11.67
N PRO A 6 14.13 -10.96 11.58
CA PRO A 6 15.14 -11.99 11.86
C PRO A 6 16.42 -11.80 11.06
N ALA A 7 17.55 -12.28 11.59
CA ALA A 7 18.83 -12.25 10.88
C ALA A 7 18.71 -12.95 9.51
N GLY A 8 19.26 -12.33 8.46
CA GLY A 8 19.18 -12.83 7.08
C GLY A 8 17.90 -12.45 6.32
N ASP A 9 16.90 -11.82 6.95
CA ASP A 9 15.74 -11.31 6.24
C ASP A 9 16.12 -10.12 5.35
N TRP A 10 15.79 -10.20 4.06
CA TRP A 10 16.11 -9.16 3.06
C TRP A 10 15.55 -7.78 3.42
N ARG A 11 14.48 -7.72 4.23
CA ARG A 11 13.90 -6.47 4.73
C ARG A 11 14.85 -5.68 5.62
N ASN A 12 15.82 -6.33 6.26
CA ASN A 12 16.87 -5.61 6.99
C ASN A 12 17.77 -4.77 6.06
N ILE A 13 17.92 -5.18 4.80
CA ILE A 13 18.68 -4.44 3.78
C ILE A 13 17.76 -3.39 3.15
N TYR A 14 16.59 -3.82 2.69
CA TYR A 14 15.69 -2.94 1.95
C TYR A 14 15.03 -1.86 2.82
N PHE A 15 14.64 -2.19 4.04
CA PHE A 15 14.03 -1.26 5.00
C PHE A 15 15.05 -0.79 6.04
N ALA A 16 16.24 -0.40 5.59
CA ALA A 16 17.16 0.43 6.36
C ALA A 16 16.47 1.77 6.76
N PRO A 17 16.92 2.48 7.81
CA PRO A 17 16.25 3.67 8.33
C PRO A 17 15.90 4.73 7.27
N GLU A 18 16.79 4.93 6.30
CA GLU A 18 16.63 5.85 5.18
C GLU A 18 15.48 5.51 4.22
N ASN A 19 15.01 4.26 4.21
CA ASN A 19 13.87 3.82 3.41
C ASN A 19 12.63 3.53 4.27
N LEU A 20 12.81 2.92 5.45
CA LEU A 20 11.70 2.55 6.33
C LEU A 20 10.94 3.77 6.85
N ILE A 21 11.65 4.77 7.38
CA ILE A 21 11.06 5.97 7.98
C ILE A 21 10.20 6.73 6.95
N PRO A 22 10.74 7.13 5.77
CA PRO A 22 9.93 7.86 4.79
C PRO A 22 8.81 7.01 4.18
N SER A 23 8.99 5.69 4.05
CA SER A 23 7.92 4.79 3.58
C SER A 23 6.75 4.75 4.55
N VAL A 24 7.03 4.59 5.85
CA VAL A 24 6.00 4.57 6.90
C VAL A 24 5.33 5.94 7.01
N GLU A 25 6.08 7.03 6.98
CA GLU A 25 5.51 8.39 7.06
C GLU A 25 4.58 8.72 5.90
N ARG A 26 4.91 8.26 4.70
CA ARG A 26 4.02 8.41 3.54
C ARG A 26 2.76 7.58 3.69
N ALA A 27 2.88 6.33 4.15
CA ALA A 27 1.74 5.47 4.43
C ALA A 27 0.85 6.04 5.56
N ASP A 28 1.45 6.64 6.58
CA ASP A 28 0.74 7.29 7.68
C ASP A 28 -0.10 8.47 7.19
N ARG A 29 0.43 9.29 6.27
CA ARG A 29 -0.34 10.38 5.65
C ARG A 29 -1.56 9.89 4.87
N LEU A 30 -1.53 8.68 4.32
CA LEU A 30 -2.69 8.11 3.64
C LEU A 30 -3.83 7.76 4.60
N LYS A 31 -3.56 7.56 5.90
CA LYS A 31 -4.59 7.21 6.88
C LYS A 31 -5.64 8.30 7.04
N GLU A 32 -5.26 9.56 6.84
CA GLU A 32 -6.16 10.72 6.91
C GLU A 32 -7.19 10.74 5.78
N LEU A 33 -6.89 10.07 4.67
CA LEU A 33 -7.76 9.97 3.49
C LEU A 33 -8.64 8.71 3.50
N VAL A 34 -8.48 7.83 4.48
CA VAL A 34 -9.25 6.58 4.54
C VAL A 34 -10.69 6.91 4.92
N PRO A 35 -11.69 6.60 4.08
CA PRO A 35 -13.09 6.84 4.41
C PRO A 35 -13.54 6.07 5.64
N ALA A 36 -14.55 6.59 6.34
CA ALA A 36 -15.16 5.90 7.47
C ALA A 36 -15.66 4.50 7.04
N GLY A 37 -15.31 3.47 7.83
CA GLY A 37 -15.66 2.08 7.53
C GLY A 37 -14.73 1.37 6.55
N MET A 38 -13.75 2.06 5.96
CA MET A 38 -12.74 1.48 5.08
C MET A 38 -11.43 1.24 5.83
N THR A 39 -10.65 0.25 5.41
CA THR A 39 -9.28 0.06 5.89
C THR A 39 -8.25 0.58 4.90
N LEU A 40 -7.06 0.96 5.37
CA LEU A 40 -5.97 1.37 4.47
C LEU A 40 -5.61 0.28 3.43
N PRO A 41 -5.54 -1.02 3.77
CA PRO A 41 -5.34 -2.08 2.77
C PRO A 41 -6.47 -2.15 1.72
N GLU A 42 -7.73 -2.02 2.14
CA GLU A 42 -8.86 -1.99 1.20
C GLU A 42 -8.74 -0.80 0.23
N MET A 43 -8.48 0.41 0.76
CA MET A 43 -8.26 1.60 -0.06
C MET A 43 -7.12 1.38 -1.07
N ALA A 44 -6.02 0.76 -0.64
CA ALA A 44 -4.88 0.49 -1.53
C ALA A 44 -5.22 -0.49 -2.66
N LEU A 45 -5.95 -1.57 -2.37
CA LEU A 45 -6.37 -2.53 -3.40
C LEU A 45 -7.35 -1.90 -4.39
N ARG A 46 -8.34 -1.16 -3.88
CA ARG A 46 -9.33 -0.48 -4.70
C ARG A 46 -8.72 0.65 -5.53
N PHE A 47 -7.72 1.36 -5.01
CA PHE A 47 -6.96 2.35 -5.78
C PHE A 47 -6.25 1.73 -6.99
N ILE A 48 -5.68 0.52 -6.85
CA ILE A 48 -5.07 -0.20 -7.97
C ILE A 48 -6.14 -0.55 -9.02
N LEU A 49 -7.30 -1.04 -8.58
CA LEU A 49 -8.43 -1.39 -9.47
C LEU A 49 -9.15 -0.18 -10.08
N SER A 50 -8.98 1.02 -9.53
CA SER A 50 -9.49 2.26 -10.13
C SER A 50 -8.82 2.62 -11.46
N SER A 51 -7.71 1.98 -11.83
CA SER A 51 -7.11 2.16 -13.15
C SER A 51 -7.80 1.27 -14.20
N PRO A 52 -8.32 1.83 -15.31
CA PRO A 52 -8.95 1.03 -16.36
C PRO A 52 -7.99 0.08 -17.09
N GLN A 53 -6.68 0.24 -16.88
CA GLN A 53 -5.63 -0.62 -17.45
C GLN A 53 -5.35 -1.87 -16.60
N VAL A 54 -5.90 -1.95 -15.39
CA VAL A 54 -5.66 -3.05 -14.46
C VAL A 54 -6.89 -3.97 -14.44
N SER A 55 -6.71 -5.23 -14.84
CA SER A 55 -7.77 -6.24 -14.80
C SER A 55 -7.70 -7.17 -13.60
N THR A 56 -6.54 -7.26 -12.93
CA THR A 56 -6.28 -8.26 -11.89
C THR A 56 -5.21 -7.76 -10.92
N LEU A 57 -5.41 -8.04 -9.64
CA LEU A 57 -4.39 -7.90 -8.59
C LEU A 57 -4.10 -9.27 -7.95
N ILE A 58 -2.88 -9.44 -7.45
CA ILE A 58 -2.40 -10.67 -6.81
C ILE A 58 -1.97 -10.40 -5.36
N PRO A 59 -2.91 -10.05 -4.47
CA PRO A 59 -2.59 -9.75 -3.08
C PRO A 59 -2.17 -11.05 -2.39
N GLY A 60 -1.11 -11.01 -1.58
CA GLY A 60 -0.65 -12.17 -0.81
C GLY A 60 -1.34 -12.25 0.56
N MET A 61 -1.52 -13.47 1.08
CA MET A 61 -2.11 -13.68 2.41
C MET A 61 -1.67 -14.99 3.08
N ARG A 62 -1.82 -15.03 4.41
CA ARG A 62 -1.57 -16.22 5.25
C ARG A 62 -2.73 -16.55 6.20
N LYS A 63 -3.80 -15.75 6.18
CA LYS A 63 -4.99 -15.89 7.04
C LYS A 63 -6.23 -15.84 6.15
N SER A 64 -7.22 -16.69 6.42
CA SER A 64 -8.48 -16.72 5.68
C SER A 64 -9.20 -15.38 5.70
N SER A 65 -9.23 -14.68 6.84
CA SER A 65 -9.87 -13.37 6.94
C SER A 65 -9.28 -12.31 6.00
N HIS A 66 -8.02 -12.44 5.60
CA HIS A 66 -7.43 -11.56 4.59
C HIS A 66 -7.86 -11.94 3.17
N VAL A 67 -8.14 -13.23 2.91
CA VAL A 67 -8.74 -13.67 1.64
C VAL A 67 -10.10 -12.99 1.48
N ASP A 68 -10.93 -13.10 2.51
CA ASP A 68 -12.29 -12.53 2.51
C ASP A 68 -12.23 -11.00 2.30
N ALA A 69 -11.33 -10.31 3.00
CA ALA A 69 -11.15 -8.86 2.85
C ALA A 69 -10.63 -8.46 1.45
N ASN A 70 -9.72 -9.24 0.86
CA ASN A 70 -9.21 -8.97 -0.49
C ASN A 70 -10.28 -9.17 -1.56
N ILE A 71 -11.13 -10.20 -1.42
CA ILE A 71 -12.27 -10.45 -2.32
C ILE A 71 -13.29 -9.31 -2.17
N ALA A 72 -13.67 -8.96 -0.94
CA ALA A 72 -14.61 -7.87 -0.68
C ALA A 72 -14.12 -6.53 -1.25
N ALA A 73 -12.81 -6.24 -1.18
CA ALA A 73 -12.23 -5.05 -1.82
C ALA A 73 -12.39 -5.06 -3.35
N SER A 74 -12.28 -6.23 -3.99
CA SER A 74 -12.52 -6.38 -5.42
C SER A 74 -14.00 -6.19 -5.78
N ASP A 75 -14.91 -6.80 -5.01
CA ASP A 75 -16.36 -6.71 -5.23
C ASP A 75 -16.90 -5.29 -5.01
N ALA A 76 -16.31 -4.54 -4.08
CA ALA A 76 -16.65 -3.14 -3.83
C ALA A 76 -16.27 -2.19 -4.98
N GLY A 77 -15.51 -2.67 -5.96
CA GLY A 77 -15.16 -1.93 -7.16
C GLY A 77 -14.21 -0.74 -6.92
N PRO A 78 -14.05 0.13 -7.92
CA PRO A 78 -13.12 1.25 -7.84
C PRO A 78 -13.49 2.24 -6.73
N LEU A 79 -12.50 3.02 -6.29
CA LEU A 79 -12.72 4.19 -5.43
C LEU A 79 -13.44 5.31 -6.21
N ALA A 80 -14.10 6.21 -5.47
CA ALA A 80 -14.65 7.44 -6.01
C ALA A 80 -13.55 8.30 -6.67
N GLU A 81 -13.88 8.99 -7.76
CA GLU A 81 -12.92 9.74 -8.57
C GLU A 81 -12.24 10.86 -7.77
N GLU A 82 -12.97 11.47 -6.85
CA GLU A 82 -12.48 12.53 -5.96
C GLU A 82 -11.36 12.00 -5.05
N LEU A 83 -11.58 10.83 -4.43
CA LEU A 83 -10.56 10.18 -3.59
C LEU A 83 -9.34 9.75 -4.42
N VAL A 84 -9.55 9.24 -5.64
CA VAL A 84 -8.44 8.93 -6.55
C VAL A 84 -7.64 10.20 -6.88
N SER A 85 -8.31 11.34 -7.08
CA SER A 85 -7.66 12.63 -7.33
C SER A 85 -6.80 13.07 -6.15
N GLU A 86 -7.32 12.98 -4.92
CA GLU A 86 -6.56 13.29 -3.69
C GLU A 86 -5.32 12.38 -3.55
N LEU A 87 -5.50 11.07 -3.77
CA LEU A 87 -4.42 10.08 -3.70
C LEU A 87 -3.30 10.34 -4.72
N ARG A 88 -3.59 10.93 -5.89
CA ARG A 88 -2.54 11.31 -6.87
C ARG A 88 -1.55 12.31 -6.29
N GLY A 89 -1.98 13.18 -5.37
CA GLY A 89 -1.09 14.11 -4.67
C GLY A 89 -0.03 13.41 -3.80
N HIS A 90 -0.25 12.15 -3.45
CA HIS A 90 0.70 11.33 -2.69
C HIS A 90 1.72 10.59 -3.57
N ARG A 91 1.69 10.79 -4.90
CA ARG A 91 2.65 10.17 -5.82
C ARG A 91 4.08 10.41 -5.34
N TRP A 92 4.83 9.32 -5.22
CA TRP A 92 6.21 9.36 -4.79
C TRP A 92 7.13 9.01 -5.94
N GLU A 93 7.72 10.04 -6.56
CA GLU A 93 8.80 9.85 -7.52
C GLU A 93 10.09 9.51 -6.76
N ARG A 94 10.41 8.22 -6.71
CA ARG A 94 11.59 7.71 -6.01
C ARG A 94 12.81 7.77 -6.89
N GLN A 95 13.92 8.25 -6.33
CA GLN A 95 15.25 7.96 -6.84
C GLN A 95 15.77 6.72 -6.10
N PRO A 96 16.07 5.61 -6.81
CA PRO A 96 16.62 4.42 -6.17
C PRO A 96 17.90 4.75 -5.41
N ALA A 97 18.03 4.21 -4.19
CA ALA A 97 19.28 4.34 -3.45
C ALA A 97 20.34 3.44 -4.09
N LYS A 98 21.63 3.78 -3.95
CA LYS A 98 22.72 2.99 -4.57
C LYS A 98 22.74 1.53 -4.13
N TRP A 99 22.20 1.21 -2.95
CA TRP A 99 22.09 -0.16 -2.43
C TRP A 99 20.89 -0.94 -2.97
N SER A 100 19.95 -0.28 -3.67
CA SER A 100 18.73 -0.88 -4.22
C SER A 100 18.81 -1.15 -5.73
N GLN A 101 20.03 -1.14 -6.29
CA GLN A 101 20.35 -1.47 -7.69
C GLN A 101 20.94 -2.87 -7.77
#